data_AF-A0A1L7RFN2-F1
#
_entry.id   AF-A0A1L7RFN2-F1
#
_cell.length_a   1.000
_cell.length_b   1.000
_cell.length_c   1.000
_cell.angle_alpha   90.00
_cell.angle_beta   90.00
_cell.angle_gamma   90.00
#
_symmetry.space_group_name_H-M   'P 1'
#
loop_
_entity.id
_entity.type
_entity.pdbx_description
1 polymer ?
#
loop_
_entity_poly.entity_id
_entity_poly.type
_entity_poly.pdbx_seq_one_letter_code
_entity_poly.pdbx_strand_id
1 'polypeptide(L)' 'MSLTHLENGGWAIADLRRLSVYELDEDTGAVVEQALRGYLVPMDSPVLQEALTSGVLIDVGLNGAPEAEPSDSKQ' A
#
# COMPACT_ATOMS: atom_id res chain seq x y z
N MET A 1 10.96 -10.27 16.27
CA MET A 1 11.37 -9.90 14.90
C MET A 1 11.32 -8.38 14.79
N SER A 2 12.11 -7.79 13.90
CA SER A 2 12.06 -6.34 13.63
C SER A 2 11.35 -6.11 12.31
N LEU A 3 10.31 -5.29 12.34
CA LEU A 3 9.61 -4.86 11.14
C LEU A 3 10.23 -3.54 10.69
N THR A 4 10.51 -3.40 9.39
CA THR A 4 11.21 -2.25 8.85
C THR A 4 10.20 -1.15 8.51
N HIS A 5 10.16 -0.15 9.38
CA HIS A 5 9.41 1.08 9.14
C HIS A 5 10.22 2.01 8.24
N LEU A 6 9.59 2.53 7.20
CA LEU A 6 10.15 3.49 6.25
C LEU A 6 9.97 4.91 6.79
N GLU A 7 10.82 5.84 6.35
CA GLU A 7 10.79 7.24 6.79
C GLU A 7 9.47 7.95 6.47
N ASN A 8 8.72 7.47 5.48
CA ASN A 8 7.41 8.00 5.10
C ASN A 8 6.24 7.45 5.95
N GLY A 9 6.52 6.67 7.00
CA GLY A 9 5.48 6.02 7.80
C GLY A 9 5.00 4.68 7.24
N GLY A 10 5.54 4.25 6.09
CA GLY A 10 5.18 2.99 5.45
C GLY A 10 5.99 1.81 5.99
N TRP A 11 5.67 0.63 5.50
CA TRP A 11 6.36 -0.61 5.84
C TRP A 11 7.04 -1.16 4.59
N ALA A 12 8.19 -1.83 4.77
CA ALA A 12 8.82 -2.52 3.65
C ALA A 12 7.86 -3.57 3.07
N ILE A 13 7.73 -3.62 1.73
CA ILE A 13 6.84 -4.57 1.02
C ILE A 13 7.13 -6.02 1.43
N ALA A 14 8.40 -6.36 1.67
CA ALA A 14 8.81 -7.69 2.10
C ALA A 14 8.24 -8.05 3.49
N ASP A 15 8.16 -7.08 4.40
CA ASP A 15 7.60 -7.29 5.74
C ASP A 15 6.07 -7.39 5.67
N LEU A 16 5.40 -6.54 4.89
CA LEU A 16 3.95 -6.63 4.66
C LEU A 16 3.55 -7.96 4.01
N ARG A 17 4.33 -8.44 3.03
CA ARG A 17 4.10 -9.75 2.39
C ARG A 17 4.32 -10.91 3.35
N ARG A 18 5.28 -10.80 4.27
CA ARG A 18 5.52 -11.82 5.28
C ARG A 18 4.34 -11.89 6.25
N LEU A 19 3.87 -10.74 6.73
CA LEU A 19 2.70 -10.64 7.61
C LEU A 19 1.47 -11.25 6.92
N SER A 20 1.23 -10.90 5.65
CA SER A 20 0.06 -11.38 4.90
C SER A 20 0.05 -12.89 4.70
N VAL A 21 1.21 -13.54 4.62
CA VAL A 21 1.29 -15.00 4.37
C VAL A 21 1.34 -15.82 5.66
N TYR A 22 1.94 -15.29 6.73
CA TYR A 22 2.30 -16.10 7.89
C TYR A 22 1.67 -15.66 9.22
N GLU A 23 1.19 -14.43 9.33
CA GLU A 23 0.74 -13.87 10.62
C GLU A 23 -0.74 -13.46 10.64
N LEU A 24 -1.31 -13.14 9.48
CA LEU A 24 -2.74 -12.86 9.34
C LEU A 24 -3.54 -14.15 9.13
N ASP A 25 -4.84 -14.08 9.42
CA ASP A 25 -5.76 -15.13 8.98
C ASP A 25 -5.77 -15.22 7.44
N GLU A 26 -6.15 -16.39 6.91
CA GLU A 26 -6.03 -16.71 5.49
C GLU A 26 -6.77 -15.72 4.58
N ASP A 27 -7.98 -15.31 4.96
CA ASP A 27 -8.81 -14.41 4.16
C ASP A 27 -8.24 -12.99 4.17
N THR A 28 -7.88 -12.46 5.34
CA THR A 28 -7.23 -11.15 5.51
C THR A 28 -5.89 -11.11 4.79
N GLY A 29 -5.09 -12.17 4.94
CA GLY A 29 -3.80 -12.34 4.30
C GLY A 29 -3.90 -12.32 2.77
N ALA A 30 -4.89 -13.03 2.23
CA ALA A 30 -5.13 -13.08 0.78
C ALA A 30 -5.50 -11.71 0.20
N VAL A 31 -6.30 -10.90 0.92
CA VAL A 31 -6.66 -9.54 0.48
C VAL A 31 -5.43 -8.64 0.45
N VAL A 32 -4.60 -8.68 1.50
CA VAL A 32 -3.36 -7.88 1.57
C VAL A 32 -2.36 -8.32 0.50
N GLU A 33 -2.17 -9.63 0.28
CA GLU A 33 -1.26 -10.11 -0.77
C GLU A 33 -1.73 -9.68 -2.17
N GLN A 34 -3.04 -9.71 -2.44
CA GLN A 34 -3.61 -9.24 -3.70
C GLN A 34 -3.35 -7.75 -3.91
N ALA A 35 -3.54 -6.93 -2.88
CA ALA A 35 -3.25 -5.50 -2.92
C ALA A 35 -1.76 -5.24 -3.20
N LEU A 36 -0.85 -5.95 -2.51
CA LEU A 36 0.60 -5.82 -2.71
C LEU A 36 1.06 -6.21 -4.13
N ARG A 37 0.34 -7.13 -4.79
CA ARG A 37 0.59 -7.51 -6.18
C ARG A 37 0.01 -6.51 -7.20
N GLY A 38 -0.66 -5.47 -6.74
CA GLY A 38 -1.30 -4.47 -7.58
C GLY A 38 -2.62 -4.92 -8.20
N TYR A 39 -3.25 -5.97 -7.65
CA TYR A 39 -4.60 -6.33 -8.07
C TYR A 39 -5.62 -5.36 -7.47
N LEU A 40 -6.72 -5.17 -8.19
CA LEU A 40 -7.87 -4.44 -7.67
C LEU A 40 -8.47 -5.22 -6.51
N VAL A 41 -8.42 -4.62 -5.33
CA VAL A 41 -9.04 -5.15 -4.11
C VAL A 41 -10.25 -4.29 -3.74
N PRO A 42 -11.30 -4.89 -3.13
CA PRO A 42 -12.47 -4.13 -2.71
C PRO A 42 -12.08 -3.12 -1.62
N MET A 43 -12.24 -1.82 -1.89
CA MET A 43 -11.92 -0.74 -0.92
C MET A 43 -12.93 -0.66 0.25
N ASP A 44 -14.04 -1.39 0.14
CA ASP A 44 -14.98 -1.65 1.23
C ASP A 44 -14.54 -2.83 2.13
N SER A 45 -13.39 -3.45 1.86
CA SER A 45 -12.79 -4.44 2.75
C SER A 45 -12.51 -3.81 4.12
N PRO A 46 -13.12 -4.33 5.22
CA PRO A 46 -12.88 -3.82 6.57
C PRO A 46 -11.40 -3.86 6.96
N VAL A 47 -10.69 -4.91 6.52
CA VAL A 47 -9.26 -5.12 6.76
C VAL A 47 -8.43 -3.99 6.16
N LEU A 48 -8.72 -3.60 4.92
CA LEU A 48 -7.98 -2.53 4.25
C LEU A 48 -8.28 -1.17 4.89
N GLN A 49 -9.52 -0.92 5.28
CA GLN A 49 -9.90 0.31 5.98
C GLN A 49 -9.20 0.43 7.34
N GLU A 50 -9.11 -0.67 8.08
CA GLU A 50 -8.44 -0.70 9.39
C GLU A 50 -6.92 -0.57 9.25
N ALA A 51 -6.33 -1.19 8.22
CA ALA A 51 -4.93 -1.03 7.87
C ALA A 51 -4.59 0.41 7.44
N LEU A 52 -5.49 1.11 6.74
CA LEU A 52 -5.36 2.54 6.43
C LEU A 52 -5.49 3.40 7.69
N THR A 53 -6.50 3.13 8.52
CA THR A 53 -6.77 3.89 9.76
C THR A 53 -5.62 3.76 10.77
N SER A 54 -5.00 2.59 10.83
CA SER A 54 -3.83 2.32 11.69
C SER A 54 -2.51 2.85 11.13
N GLY A 55 -2.49 3.36 9.88
CA GLY A 55 -1.29 3.86 9.21
C GLY A 55 -0.35 2.77 8.70
N VAL A 56 -0.76 1.50 8.72
CA VAL A 56 -0.01 0.39 8.12
C VAL A 56 0.01 0.50 6.59
N LEU A 57 -1.12 0.93 6.02
CA LEU A 57 -1.25 1.28 4.61
C LEU A 57 -1.43 2.79 4.46
N ILE A 58 -0.93 3.32 3.36
CA ILE A 58 -1.12 4.71 2.96
C ILE A 58 -1.92 4.69 1.66
N ASP A 59 -3.07 5.36 1.63
CA ASP A 59 -3.78 5.62 0.39
C ASP A 59 -3.00 6.68 -0.39
N VAL A 60 -2.32 6.24 -1.44
CA VAL A 60 -1.53 7.13 -2.30
C VAL A 60 -2.40 7.95 -3.25
N GLY A 61 -3.68 7.59 -3.44
CA GLY A 61 -4.59 8.22 -4.39
C GLY A 61 -4.05 8.19 -5.83
N LEU A 62 -4.83 7.75 -6.82
CA LEU A 62 -4.46 7.95 -8.23
C LEU A 62 -4.53 9.44 -8.67
N ASN A 63 -4.35 10.39 -7.75
CA ASN A 63 -4.27 11.82 -7.99
C ASN A 63 -2.83 12.32 -8.23
N GLY A 64 -1.90 11.40 -8.49
CA GLY A 64 -0.76 11.74 -9.33
C GLY A 64 -1.24 12.01 -10.76
N ALA A 65 -1.80 13.20 -11.01
CA ALA A 65 -1.68 13.75 -12.35
C ALA A 65 -0.19 13.68 -12.70
N PRO A 66 0.19 13.14 -13.87
CA PRO A 66 1.59 13.15 -14.27
C PRO A 66 2.05 14.59 -14.16
N GLU A 67 3.09 14.80 -13.36
CA GLU A 67 3.76 16.08 -13.21
C GLU A 67 3.95 16.63 -14.63
N ALA A 68 3.20 17.69 -14.96
CA ALA A 68 3.24 18.26 -16.30
C ALA A 68 4.68 18.73 -16.50
N GLU A 69 5.42 18.03 -17.38
CA GLU A 69 6.77 18.44 -17.73
C GLU A 69 6.73 19.93 -18.09
N PRO A 70 7.65 20.75 -17.54
CA PRO A 70 7.68 22.16 -17.88
C PRO A 70 7.89 22.25 -19.39
N SER A 71 6.89 22.76 -20.09
CA SER A 71 6.99 23.07 -21.51
C SER A 71 8.10 24.08 -21.67
N ASP A 72 9.27 23.60 -22.11
CA ASP A 72 10.40 24.40 -22.53
C ASP A 72 9.94 25.24 -23.73
N SER A 73 9.40 26.42 -23.42
CA SER A 73 9.03 27.44 -24.39
C SER A 73 10.32 28.03 -24.91
N LYS A 74 10.79 27.44 -26.00
CA LYS A 74 11.83 27.96 -26.88
C LYS A 74 11.55 29.44 -27.21
N GLN A 75 12.40 30.32 -26.70
CA GLN A 75 12.46 31.74 -27.08
C GLN A 75 13.67 31.99 -27.98
#